data_AF-A0A0N4X8D5-F1
#
_entry.id   AF-A0A0N4X8D5-F1
#
_cell.length_a   1.000
_cell.length_b   1.000
_cell.length_c   1.000
_cell.angle_alpha   90.00
_cell.angle_beta   90.00
_cell.angle_gamma   90.00
#
_symmetry.space_group_name_H-M   'P 1'
#
loop_
_entity.id
_entity.type
_entity.pdbx_description
1 polymer ?
#
loop_
_entity_poly.entity_id
_entity_poly.type
_entity_poly.pdbx_seq_one_letter_code
_entity_poly.pdbx_strand_id
1 'polypeptide(L)'
;MFSGFDAIIAKHDAYKVETIGDAYMIVSGVPNENGNNHVQHIADVALKMRSVMMVRIGFHSGSVAAGVVGLAAPRYCLFGDTVNMASRMESTGVANKIQVIVSFSS
;
A
#
# COMPACT_ATOMS: atom_id res chain seq x y z
N MET A 1 -5.09 7.00 15.78
CA MET A 1 -4.82 7.32 14.35
C MET A 1 -4.83 6.05 13.51
N PHE A 2 -3.97 5.06 13.79
CA PHE A 2 -3.90 3.82 12.99
C PHE A 2 -5.11 2.88 13.11
N SER A 3 -5.88 2.89 14.20
CA SER A 3 -7.07 2.05 14.35
C SER A 3 -8.17 2.33 13.31
N GLY A 4 -8.34 3.59 12.89
CA GLY A 4 -9.26 3.96 11.82
C GLY A 4 -8.78 3.48 10.45
N PHE A 5 -7.47 3.50 10.23
CA PHE A 5 -6.84 3.00 9.00
C PHE A 5 -6.92 1.48 8.92
N ASP A 6 -6.65 0.78 10.02
CA ASP A 6 -6.79 -0.68 10.13
C ASP A 6 -8.23 -1.12 9.79
N ALA A 7 -9.25 -0.36 10.21
CA ALA A 7 -10.65 -0.63 9.87
C ALA A 7 -11.00 -0.36 8.38
N ILE A 8 -10.32 0.59 7.73
CA ILE A 8 -10.50 0.88 6.30
C ILE A 8 -9.88 -0.24 5.47
N ILE A 9 -8.65 -0.66 5.78
CA ILE A 9 -7.94 -1.70 4.99
C ILE A 9 -8.60 -3.07 5.12
N ALA A 10 -9.14 -3.39 6.30
CA ALA A 10 -9.83 -4.66 6.54
C ALA A 10 -11.07 -4.85 5.64
N LYS A 11 -11.65 -3.76 5.12
CA LYS A 11 -12.81 -3.80 4.21
C LYS A 11 -12.45 -3.98 2.74
N HIS A 12 -11.17 -3.87 2.36
CA HIS A 12 -10.73 -3.83 0.95
C HIS A 12 -9.63 -4.85 0.65
N ASP A 13 -9.55 -5.96 1.40
CA ASP A 13 -8.55 -7.01 1.13
C ASP A 13 -7.13 -6.43 0.96
N ALA A 14 -6.78 -5.49 1.84
CA ALA A 14 -5.49 -4.85 1.91
C ALA A 14 -4.78 -5.29 3.18
N TYR A 15 -3.55 -5.75 3.03
CA TYR A 15 -2.70 -6.23 4.09
C TYR A 15 -1.75 -5.13 4.56
N LYS A 16 -1.64 -4.92 5.88
CA LYS A 16 -0.65 -4.03 6.47
C LYS A 16 0.71 -4.72 6.50
N VAL A 17 1.67 -4.15 5.79
CA VAL A 17 3.03 -4.70 5.69
C VAL A 17 3.80 -4.28 6.93
N GLU A 18 4.19 -3.01 6.99
CA GLU A 18 5.02 -2.43 8.05
C GLU A 18 4.71 -0.94 8.22
N THR A 19 5.23 -0.36 9.30
CA THR A 19 5.24 1.09 9.52
C THR A 19 6.69 1.55 9.42
N ILE A 20 6.99 2.48 8.51
CA ILE A 20 8.33 3.04 8.32
C ILE A 20 8.30 4.50 8.78
N GLY A 21 8.76 4.76 10.00
CA GLY A 21 8.62 6.09 10.60
C GLY A 21 7.15 6.46 10.81
N ASP A 22 6.70 7.53 10.16
CA ASP A 22 5.30 7.97 10.12
C ASP A 22 4.50 7.40 8.94
N ALA A 23 5.17 6.69 8.01
CA ALA A 23 4.53 6.10 6.84
C ALA A 23 3.83 4.78 7.17
N TYR A 24 2.59 4.64 6.67
CA TYR A 24 1.76 3.46 6.82
C TYR A 24 1.72 2.68 5.50
N MET A 25 2.40 1.53 5.45
CA MET A 25 2.54 0.76 4.21
C MET A 25 1.53 -0.39 4.16
N ILE A 26 0.81 -0.46 3.04
CA ILE A 26 -0.18 -1.48 2.75
C ILE A 26 0.03 -2.06 1.35
N VAL A 27 -0.45 -3.28 1.16
CA VAL A 27 -0.43 -4.01 -0.11
C VAL A 27 -1.76 -4.69 -0.35
N SER A 28 -2.13 -4.93 -1.61
CA SER A 28 -3.24 -5.80 -1.99
C SER A 28 -2.75 -6.78 -3.05
N GLY A 29 -3.28 -8.01 -3.04
CA GLY A 29 -2.78 -9.12 -3.86
C GLY A 29 -1.61 -9.91 -3.23
N VAL A 30 -1.28 -9.64 -1.96
CA VAL A 30 -0.31 -10.40 -1.15
C VAL A 30 -0.89 -10.60 0.26
N PRO A 31 -0.81 -11.80 0.86
CA PRO A 31 -0.21 -13.04 0.34
C PRO A 31 -1.08 -13.77 -0.69
N ASN A 32 -2.37 -13.44 -0.76
CA ASN A 32 -3.29 -14.06 -1.70
C ASN A 32 -3.49 -13.11 -2.88
N GLU A 33 -3.22 -13.60 -4.08
CA GLU A 33 -3.50 -12.86 -5.31
C GLU A 33 -5.01 -12.66 -5.46
N ASN A 34 -5.41 -11.44 -5.84
CA ASN A 34 -6.82 -11.09 -6.05
C ASN A 34 -7.09 -10.63 -7.50
N GLY A 35 -6.32 -11.14 -8.46
CA GLY A 35 -6.42 -10.81 -9.88
C GLY A 35 -6.15 -9.33 -10.11
N ASN A 36 -6.98 -8.67 -10.92
CA ASN A 36 -6.82 -7.23 -11.23
C ASN A 36 -7.46 -6.29 -10.19
N ASN A 37 -8.01 -6.84 -9.09
CA ASN A 37 -8.73 -6.03 -8.10
C ASN A 37 -7.80 -5.28 -7.14
N HIS A 38 -6.52 -5.66 -7.03
CA HIS A 38 -5.57 -5.02 -6.12
C HIS A 38 -5.47 -3.49 -6.35
N VAL A 39 -5.51 -3.03 -7.60
CA VAL A 39 -5.41 -1.60 -7.92
C VAL A 39 -6.65 -0.86 -7.41
N GLN A 40 -7.83 -1.43 -7.65
CA GLN A 40 -9.10 -0.84 -7.22
C GLN A 40 -9.18 -0.77 -5.69
N HIS A 41 -8.82 -1.85 -5.00
CA HIS A 41 -8.80 -1.90 -3.55
C HIS A 41 -7.89 -0.82 -2.94
N ILE A 42 -6.67 -0.68 -3.46
CA ILE A 42 -5.72 0.34 -2.99
C ILE A 42 -6.22 1.75 -3.29
N ALA A 43 -6.81 1.98 -4.47
CA ALA A 43 -7.41 3.27 -4.82
C ALA A 43 -8.56 3.65 -3.87
N ASP A 44 -9.46 2.70 -3.55
CA ASP A 44 -10.57 2.90 -2.63
C ASP A 44 -10.10 3.21 -1.21
N VAL A 45 -9.08 2.49 -0.75
CA VAL A 45 -8.43 2.77 0.54
C VAL A 45 -7.83 4.16 0.56
N ALA A 46 -7.09 4.55 -0.48
CA ALA A 46 -6.47 5.86 -0.58
C ALA A 46 -7.50 6.99 -0.52
N LEU A 47 -8.62 6.86 -1.25
CA LEU A 47 -9.72 7.82 -1.22
C LEU A 47 -10.36 7.93 0.17
N LYS A 48 -10.61 6.78 0.83
CA LYS A 48 -11.18 6.74 2.18
C LYS A 48 -10.23 7.34 3.22
N MET A 49 -8.95 6.99 3.19
CA MET A 49 -7.94 7.56 4.10
C MET A 49 -7.85 9.08 3.96
N ARG A 50 -7.81 9.59 2.72
CA ARG A 50 -7.79 11.03 2.45
C ARG A 50 -9.03 11.77 2.97
N SER A 51 -10.18 11.09 3.02
CA SER A 51 -11.43 11.68 3.54
C SER A 51 -11.43 11.81 5.08
N VAL A 52 -10.65 10.98 5.76
CA VAL A 52 -10.58 10.93 7.23
C VAL A 52 -9.47 11.83 7.76
N MET A 53 -8.34 11.95 7.05
CA MET A 53 -7.19 12.76 7.47
C MET A 53 -6.42 13.38 6.29
N MET A 54 -5.76 14.51 6.56
CA MET A 54 -4.83 15.16 5.64
C MET A 54 -3.53 14.36 5.58
N VAL A 55 -3.42 13.45 4.62
CA VAL A 55 -2.24 12.59 4.41
C VAL A 55 -1.71 12.70 2.98
N ARG A 56 -0.40 12.53 2.80
CA ARG A 56 0.17 12.25 1.48
C ARG A 56 0.03 10.78 1.20
N ILE A 57 -0.44 10.43 0.00
CA ILE A 57 -0.59 9.04 -0.40
C ILE A 57 0.08 8.85 -1.75
N GLY A 58 0.98 7.87 -1.83
CA GLY A 58 1.59 7.41 -3.07
C GLY A 58 1.37 5.93 -3.25
N PHE A 59 0.99 5.48 -4.44
CA PHE A 59 0.95 4.04 -4.73
C PHE A 59 1.33 3.72 -6.17
N HIS A 60 1.76 2.48 -6.36
CA HIS A 60 2.13 1.90 -7.64
C HIS A 60 1.70 0.44 -7.70
N SER A 61 1.43 -0.07 -8.91
CA SER A 61 1.11 -1.47 -9.18
C SER A 61 2.17 -2.09 -10.08
N GLY A 62 2.65 -3.26 -9.72
CA GLY A 62 3.66 -4.00 -10.47
C GLY A 62 4.13 -5.23 -9.71
N SER A 63 5.07 -5.98 -10.30
CA SER A 63 5.67 -7.16 -9.67
C SER A 63 6.45 -6.77 -8.41
N VAL A 64 6.36 -7.61 -7.39
CA VAL A 64 7.03 -7.43 -6.10
C VAL A 64 7.53 -8.78 -5.59
N ALA A 65 8.73 -8.80 -5.02
CA ALA A 65 9.24 -9.95 -4.30
C ALA A 65 8.77 -9.86 -2.84
N ALA A 66 8.14 -10.92 -2.33
CA ALA A 66 7.71 -11.01 -0.94
C ALA A 66 8.49 -12.12 -0.21
N GLY A 67 9.02 -11.81 0.97
CA GLY A 67 9.65 -12.78 1.87
C GLY A 67 8.92 -12.84 3.20
N VAL A 68 8.92 -14.00 3.86
CA VAL A 68 8.38 -14.15 5.21
C VAL A 68 9.53 -14.13 6.21
N VAL A 69 9.47 -13.21 7.18
CA VAL A 69 10.45 -13.08 8.26
C VAL A 69 9.80 -13.50 9.59
N GLY A 70 10.49 -14.36 10.33
CA GLY A 70 10.08 -14.81 11.67
C GLY A 70 9.30 -16.12 11.67
N LEU A 71 9.75 -17.08 12.48
CA LEU A 71 9.14 -18.42 12.60
C LEU A 71 7.87 -18.43 13.46
N ALA A 72 7.80 -17.58 14.49
CA ALA A 72 6.68 -17.54 15.44
C ALA A 72 5.62 -16.46 15.11
N ALA A 73 6.01 -15.42 14.36
CA ALA A 73 5.14 -14.32 13.94
C ALA A 73 5.54 -13.89 12.52
N PRO A 74 5.06 -14.60 11.49
CA PRO A 74 5.47 -14.35 10.11
C PRO A 74 5.08 -12.93 9.69
N ARG A 75 6.07 -12.13 9.31
CA ARG A 75 5.88 -10.80 8.71
C ARG A 75 6.30 -10.87 7.25
N TYR A 76 5.43 -10.38 6.38
CA TYR A 76 5.76 -10.26 4.96
C TYR A 76 6.58 -8.99 4.74
N CYS A 77 7.82 -9.14 4.29
CA CYS A 77 8.66 -8.04 3.84
C CYS A 77 8.59 -7.98 2.31
N LEU A 78 8.28 -6.81 1.77
CA LEU A 78 8.16 -6.57 0.32
C LEU A 78 9.38 -5.84 -0.21
N PHE A 79 9.89 -6.31 -1.34
CA PHE A 79 11.06 -5.75 -2.01
C PHE A 79 10.83 -5.62 -3.52
N GLY A 80 11.52 -4.67 -4.13
CA GLY A 80 11.54 -4.46 -5.58
C GLY A 80 11.22 -3.03 -5.98
N ASP A 81 11.35 -2.78 -7.28
CA ASP A 81 11.17 -1.45 -7.87
C ASP A 81 9.76 -0.90 -7.63
N THR A 82 8.75 -1.77 -7.58
CA THR A 82 7.37 -1.36 -7.29
C THR A 82 7.24 -0.67 -5.93
N VAL A 83 7.91 -1.21 -4.90
CA VAL A 83 7.91 -0.65 -3.54
C VAL A 83 8.67 0.68 -3.51
N ASN A 84 9.85 0.72 -4.14
CA ASN A 84 10.66 1.93 -4.23
C ASN A 84 9.93 3.05 -4.96
N MET A 85 9.22 2.73 -6.04
CA MET A 85 8.46 3.69 -6.84
C MET A 85 7.23 4.18 -6.08
N ALA A 86 6.50 3.31 -5.37
CA ALA A 86 5.39 3.71 -4.51
C ALA A 86 5.86 4.68 -3.39
N SER A 87 6.99 4.38 -2.75
CA SER A 87 7.62 5.25 -1.75
C SER A 87 8.02 6.61 -2.33
N ARG A 88 8.56 6.63 -3.55
CA ARG A 88 8.85 7.88 -4.27
C ARG A 88 7.58 8.67 -4.59
N MET A 89 6.48 8.02 -4.95
CA MET A 89 5.21 8.71 -5.21
C MET A 89 4.63 9.36 -3.94
N GLU A 90 4.84 8.76 -2.76
CA GLU A 90 4.40 9.39 -1.50
C GLU A 90 5.31 10.57 -1.14
N SER A 91 6.63 10.36 -1.16
CA SER A 91 7.61 11.35 -0.71
C SER A 91 7.71 12.58 -1.61
N THR A 92 7.46 12.43 -2.92
CA THR A 92 7.39 13.55 -3.87
C THR A 92 5.98 14.13 -4.02
N GLY A 93 5.00 13.55 -3.32
CA GLY A 93 3.60 13.93 -3.37
C GLY A 93 3.30 15.26 -2.68
N VAL A 94 2.28 15.94 -3.21
CA VAL A 94 1.72 17.14 -2.58
C VAL A 94 0.87 16.73 -1.37
N ALA A 95 0.92 17.53 -0.30
CA ALA A 95 0.10 17.32 0.90
C ALA A 95 -1.39 17.13 0.54
N ASN A 96 -2.03 16.13 1.17
CA ASN A 96 -3.43 15.78 0.93
C ASN A 96 -3.80 15.44 -0.52
N LYS A 97 -2.82 14.99 -1.32
CA LYS A 97 -3.03 14.46 -2.68
C LYS A 97 -2.64 12.99 -2.73
N ILE A 98 -3.20 12.32 -3.73
CA ILE A 98 -2.89 10.93 -4.08
C ILE A 98 -2.07 11.01 -5.36
N GLN A 99 -0.84 10.50 -5.33
CA GLN A 99 0.04 10.40 -6.49
C GLN A 99 0.15 8.94 -6.90
N VAL A 100 -0.08 8.67 -8.18
CA VAL A 100 -0.11 7.31 -8.73
C VAL A 100 0.76 7.29 -9.96
N ILE A 101 1.50 6.21 -10.12
CA ILE A 101 2.16 5.87 -11.38
C ILE A 101 1.58 4.57 -11.92
N VAL A 102 1.26 4.60 -13.21
CA VAL A 102 0.71 3.46 -13.94
C VAL A 102 1.81 2.98 -14.88
N SER A 103 2.48 1.88 -14.50
CA SER A 103 3.40 1.20 -15.40
C SER A 103 2.60 0.19 -16.18
N PHE A 104 2.40 0.45 -17.47
CA PHE A 104 1.85 -0.54 -18.39
C PHE A 104 2.95 -1.55 -18.69
N SER A 105 2.85 -2.77 -18.15
CA SER A 105 3.58 -3.90 -18.70
C SER A 105 2.78 -4.42 -19.89
N SER A 106 3.29 -4.19 -21.09
CA SER A 106 2.79 -4.79 -22.34
C SER A 106 3.04 -6.29 -22.39
#